data_AF-A0A7C1E304-F1
#
_entry.id   AF-A0A7C1E304-F1
#
_cell.length_a   1.000
_cell.length_b   1.000
_cell.length_c   1.000
_cell.angle_alpha   90.00
_cell.angle_beta   90.00
_cell.angle_gamma   90.00
#
_symmetry.space_group_name_H-M   'P 1'
#
loop_
_entity.id
_entity.type
_entity.pdbx_description
1 polymer ?
#
loop_
_entity_poly.entity_id
_entity_poly.type
_entity_poly.pdbx_seq_one_letter_code
_entity_poly.pdbx_strand_id
1 'polypeptide(L)'
;MLDKNSLSLTLWNLERARLNGETPDPKEISETLSWIAKRQKDPGRYGLGFAAPTEMDYTSSTLPTGERLHSKAGTAHLLGEEALWALSKWHGPEAPGVREGLIGILGRAKMTPALADKGRYCCATCSLSLWRSIMGSGLKEGKSFVERGLLTLNLNRDGKLGWRTFPFGYTVFALASLEHPLADNELKYAEGRIERALRRLRPTNDPHELRKLGYIKALERVG
;
A
#
# COMPACT_ATOMS: atom_id res chain seq x y z
N MET A 1 -12.44 -10.94 9.57
CA MET A 1 -11.48 -10.40 8.60
C MET A 1 -12.13 -10.04 7.28
N LEU A 2 -12.76 -11.01 6.61
CA LEU A 2 -13.48 -10.76 5.36
C LEU A 2 -14.70 -9.83 5.56
N ASP A 3 -14.75 -8.74 4.80
CA ASP A 3 -15.95 -7.94 4.58
C ASP A 3 -16.39 -8.11 3.11
N LYS A 4 -17.48 -8.85 2.89
CA LYS A 4 -17.96 -9.14 1.53
C LYS A 4 -18.47 -7.91 0.78
N ASN A 5 -18.74 -6.81 1.48
CA ASN A 5 -19.24 -5.58 0.89
C ASN A 5 -18.10 -4.64 0.50
N SER A 6 -16.87 -4.81 0.99
CA SER A 6 -15.72 -3.95 0.65
C SER A 6 -14.40 -4.69 0.58
N LEU A 7 -13.73 -4.52 -0.56
CA LEU A 7 -12.35 -4.94 -0.72
C LEU A 7 -11.46 -4.12 0.22
N SER A 8 -11.66 -2.81 0.31
CA SER A 8 -10.88 -1.93 1.18
C SER A 8 -10.90 -2.38 2.65
N LEU A 9 -12.08 -2.61 3.22
CA LEU A 9 -12.22 -3.05 4.62
C LEU A 9 -11.57 -4.43 4.83
N THR A 10 -11.74 -5.33 3.86
CA THR A 10 -11.09 -6.66 3.89
C THR A 10 -9.56 -6.55 3.93
N LEU A 11 -8.98 -5.72 3.06
CA LEU A 11 -7.53 -5.50 3.01
C LEU A 11 -7.00 -4.85 4.30
N TRP A 12 -7.72 -3.88 4.84
CA TRP A 12 -7.35 -3.20 6.08
C TRP A 12 -7.48 -4.10 7.31
N ASN A 13 -8.45 -5.00 7.35
CA ASN A 13 -8.55 -6.01 8.41
C ASN A 13 -7.36 -6.97 8.38
N LEU A 14 -6.94 -7.44 7.19
CA LEU A 14 -5.76 -8.28 7.03
C LEU A 14 -4.47 -7.56 7.45
N GLU A 15 -4.29 -6.31 7.02
CA GLU A 15 -3.09 -5.55 7.36
C GLU A 15 -3.03 -5.19 8.85
N ARG A 16 -4.18 -4.92 9.48
CA ARG A 16 -4.25 -4.69 10.94
C ARG A 16 -3.83 -5.95 11.70
N ALA A 17 -4.39 -7.11 11.34
CA ALA A 17 -4.02 -8.38 11.96
C ALA A 17 -2.51 -8.64 11.84
N ARG A 18 -1.93 -8.41 10.65
CA ARG A 18 -0.49 -8.57 10.43
C ARG A 18 0.34 -7.62 11.30
N LEU A 19 -0.03 -6.34 11.38
CA LEU A 19 0.71 -5.33 12.13
C LEU A 19 0.63 -5.52 13.65
N ASN A 20 -0.48 -6.07 14.14
CA ASN A 20 -0.68 -6.42 15.55
C ASN A 20 -0.01 -7.75 15.94
N GLY A 21 0.50 -8.51 14.97
CA GLY A 21 1.03 -9.86 15.23
C GLY A 21 -0.06 -10.86 15.62
N GLU A 22 -1.30 -10.61 15.20
CA GLU A 22 -2.42 -11.53 15.42
C GLU A 22 -2.21 -12.81 14.59
N THR A 23 -2.72 -13.92 15.10
CA THR A 23 -2.75 -15.22 14.40
C THR A 23 -4.21 -15.64 14.18
N PRO A 24 -4.90 -15.09 13.16
CA PRO A 24 -6.30 -15.45 12.87
C PRO A 24 -6.43 -16.93 12.51
N ASP A 25 -7.66 -17.45 12.56
CA ASP A 25 -7.97 -18.81 12.12
C ASP A 25 -7.48 -19.02 10.67
N PRO A 26 -6.64 -20.04 10.40
CA PRO A 26 -6.18 -20.36 9.05
C PRO A 26 -7.32 -20.52 8.03
N LYS A 27 -8.48 -21.02 8.46
CA LYS A 27 -9.67 -21.13 7.60
C LYS A 27 -10.19 -19.74 7.22
N GLU A 28 -10.26 -18.81 8.17
CA GLU A 28 -10.70 -17.45 7.92
C GLU A 28 -9.75 -16.70 6.98
N ILE A 29 -8.42 -16.90 7.15
CA ILE A 29 -7.41 -16.39 6.20
C ILE A 29 -7.65 -16.97 4.81
N SER A 30 -7.75 -18.29 4.69
CA SER A 30 -7.93 -18.98 3.41
C SER A 30 -9.19 -18.50 2.67
N GLU A 31 -10.32 -18.37 3.38
CA GLU A 31 -11.57 -17.84 2.84
C GLU A 31 -11.42 -16.39 2.37
N THR A 32 -10.74 -15.55 3.16
CA THR A 32 -10.50 -14.14 2.83
C THR A 32 -9.63 -14.00 1.57
N LEU A 33 -8.52 -14.73 1.50
CA LEU A 33 -7.60 -14.69 0.35
C LEU A 33 -8.25 -15.26 -0.91
N SER A 34 -9.03 -16.35 -0.78
CA SER A 34 -9.80 -16.92 -1.89
C SER A 34 -10.84 -15.94 -2.42
N TRP A 35 -11.49 -15.18 -1.53
CA TRP A 35 -12.40 -14.12 -1.92
C TRP A 35 -11.67 -13.01 -2.69
N ILE A 36 -10.52 -12.53 -2.21
CA ILE A 36 -9.69 -11.53 -2.93
C ILE A 36 -9.28 -12.05 -4.32
N ALA A 37 -8.77 -13.28 -4.40
CA ALA A 37 -8.33 -13.89 -5.66
C ALA A 37 -9.49 -14.07 -6.65
N LYS A 38 -10.68 -14.45 -6.19
CA LYS A 38 -11.87 -14.55 -7.06
C LYS A 38 -12.18 -13.21 -7.74
N ARG A 39 -12.06 -12.10 -7.00
CA ARG A 39 -12.32 -10.74 -7.53
C ARG A 39 -11.33 -10.31 -8.61
N GLN A 40 -10.21 -11.01 -8.78
CA GLN A 40 -9.31 -10.78 -9.90
C GLN A 40 -9.95 -11.11 -11.25
N LYS A 41 -11.07 -11.84 -11.27
CA LYS A 41 -11.80 -12.19 -12.50
C LYS A 41 -13.04 -11.31 -12.73
N ASP A 42 -13.38 -10.45 -11.77
CA ASP A 42 -14.60 -9.65 -11.82
C ASP A 42 -14.43 -8.40 -12.71
N PRO A 43 -15.53 -7.89 -13.31
CA PRO A 43 -15.54 -6.59 -13.96
C PRO A 43 -15.11 -5.45 -13.00
N GLY A 44 -14.53 -4.39 -13.55
CA GLY A 44 -14.11 -3.22 -12.76
C GLY A 44 -12.71 -3.32 -12.15
N ARG A 45 -11.99 -4.43 -12.32
CA ARG A 45 -10.55 -4.50 -12.03
C ARG A 45 -9.76 -3.53 -12.91
N TYR A 46 -8.74 -2.88 -12.35
CA TYR A 46 -7.90 -1.93 -13.08
C TYR A 46 -7.00 -2.60 -14.13
N GLY A 47 -6.50 -3.80 -13.82
CA GLY A 47 -5.56 -4.52 -14.66
C GLY A 47 -5.67 -6.03 -14.49
N LEU A 48 -4.90 -6.77 -15.27
CA LEU A 48 -4.76 -8.22 -15.10
C LEU A 48 -4.21 -8.49 -13.68
N GLY A 49 -4.72 -9.52 -13.01
CA GLY A 49 -4.30 -9.88 -11.65
C GLY A 49 -4.83 -8.96 -10.53
N PHE A 50 -5.38 -7.78 -10.83
CA PHE A 50 -5.89 -6.88 -9.81
C PHE A 50 -7.27 -7.35 -9.32
N ALA A 51 -7.49 -7.39 -8.01
CA ALA A 51 -8.81 -7.60 -7.46
C ALA A 51 -9.71 -6.39 -7.78
N ALA A 52 -10.91 -6.62 -8.31
CA ALA A 52 -11.87 -5.55 -8.53
C ALA A 52 -12.37 -4.97 -7.19
N PRO A 53 -12.52 -3.64 -7.02
CA PRO A 53 -13.26 -3.08 -5.89
C PRO A 53 -14.73 -3.47 -5.92
N THR A 54 -15.41 -3.48 -4.78
CA THR A 54 -16.87 -3.61 -4.70
C THR A 54 -17.54 -2.28 -5.03
N GLU A 55 -18.88 -2.28 -5.16
CA GLU A 55 -19.64 -1.04 -5.33
C GLU A 55 -19.48 -0.09 -4.13
N MET A 56 -19.41 -0.62 -2.90
CA MET A 56 -19.20 0.20 -1.70
C MET A 56 -17.86 0.95 -1.78
N ASP A 57 -16.81 0.30 -2.29
CA ASP A 57 -15.48 0.88 -2.33
C ASP A 57 -15.41 2.16 -3.17
N TYR A 58 -16.23 2.26 -4.23
CA TYR A 58 -16.28 3.48 -5.06
C TYR A 58 -16.95 4.67 -4.37
N THR A 59 -17.63 4.45 -3.24
CA THR A 59 -18.40 5.48 -2.54
C THR A 59 -17.77 5.90 -1.21
N SER A 60 -17.07 5.00 -0.53
CA SER A 60 -16.65 5.22 0.87
C SER A 60 -15.22 4.79 1.20
N SER A 61 -14.44 4.26 0.26
CA SER A 61 -13.09 3.79 0.57
C SER A 61 -12.12 4.91 0.98
N THR A 62 -11.27 4.56 1.93
CA THR A 62 -10.11 5.34 2.34
C THR A 62 -8.84 4.50 2.21
N LEU A 63 -7.71 5.19 2.05
CA LEU A 63 -6.39 4.64 2.32
C LEU A 63 -6.32 4.08 3.75
N PRO A 64 -5.34 3.21 4.06
CA PRO A 64 -5.23 2.61 5.39
C PRO A 64 -4.98 3.68 6.45
N THR A 65 -4.41 4.80 6.04
CA THR A 65 -4.18 5.96 6.90
C THR A 65 -5.30 6.99 6.85
N GLY A 66 -6.48 6.67 6.31
CA GLY A 66 -7.72 7.47 6.42
C GLY A 66 -7.92 8.57 5.36
N GLU A 67 -6.98 8.79 4.46
CA GLU A 67 -7.17 9.69 3.31
C GLU A 67 -8.22 9.10 2.33
N ARG A 68 -9.13 9.92 1.80
CA ARG A 68 -10.21 9.45 0.92
C ARG A 68 -9.70 9.08 -0.48
N LEU A 69 -10.30 8.05 -1.06
CA LEU A 69 -10.14 7.72 -2.49
C LEU A 69 -11.24 8.45 -3.29
N HIS A 70 -10.82 9.26 -4.26
CA HIS A 70 -11.72 10.21 -4.94
C HIS A 70 -12.15 9.81 -6.35
N SER A 71 -11.46 8.87 -7.00
CA SER A 71 -11.72 8.53 -8.40
C SER A 71 -11.89 7.03 -8.57
N LYS A 72 -12.78 6.61 -9.46
CA LYS A 72 -12.99 5.18 -9.77
C LYS A 72 -11.70 4.51 -10.22
N ALA A 73 -10.95 5.14 -11.13
CA ALA A 73 -9.68 4.62 -11.60
C ALA A 73 -8.64 4.51 -10.48
N GLY A 74 -8.54 5.53 -9.61
CA GLY A 74 -7.64 5.51 -8.46
C GLY A 74 -8.03 4.43 -7.43
N THR A 75 -9.32 4.27 -7.14
CA THR A 75 -9.82 3.21 -6.25
C THR A 75 -9.50 1.83 -6.79
N ALA A 76 -9.81 1.55 -8.07
CA ALA A 76 -9.53 0.25 -8.69
C ALA A 76 -8.03 -0.06 -8.77
N HIS A 77 -7.21 0.95 -9.01
CA HIS A 77 -5.77 0.79 -9.05
C HIS A 77 -5.18 0.53 -7.65
N LEU A 78 -5.44 1.42 -6.68
CA LEU A 78 -4.87 1.35 -5.34
C LEU A 78 -5.33 0.09 -4.59
N LEU A 79 -6.64 -0.21 -4.59
CA LEU A 79 -7.12 -1.42 -3.93
C LEU A 79 -6.65 -2.69 -4.63
N GLY A 80 -6.45 -2.64 -5.96
CA GLY A 80 -5.88 -3.75 -6.68
C GLY A 80 -4.43 -4.01 -6.30
N GLU A 81 -3.58 -2.98 -6.17
CA GLU A 81 -2.19 -3.12 -5.71
C GLU A 81 -2.13 -3.59 -4.25
N GLU A 82 -2.91 -2.99 -3.37
CA GLU A 82 -3.01 -3.41 -1.97
C GLU A 82 -3.51 -4.86 -1.83
N ALA A 83 -4.34 -5.33 -2.75
CA ALA A 83 -4.71 -6.74 -2.84
C ALA A 83 -3.54 -7.65 -3.25
N LEU A 84 -2.69 -7.23 -4.21
CA LEU A 84 -1.47 -7.98 -4.55
C LEU A 84 -0.51 -8.02 -3.37
N TRP A 85 -0.36 -6.91 -2.65
CA TRP A 85 0.41 -6.85 -1.41
C TRP A 85 -0.14 -7.84 -0.36
N ALA A 86 -1.45 -7.84 -0.13
CA ALA A 86 -2.09 -8.71 0.87
C ALA A 86 -1.94 -10.20 0.51
N LEU A 87 -2.20 -10.55 -0.75
CA LEU A 87 -1.98 -11.91 -1.27
C LEU A 87 -0.51 -12.32 -1.07
N SER A 88 0.44 -11.45 -1.40
CA SER A 88 1.87 -11.74 -1.24
C SER A 88 2.26 -11.99 0.21
N LYS A 89 1.75 -11.17 1.14
CA LYS A 89 2.13 -11.27 2.56
C LYS A 89 1.50 -12.45 3.29
N TRP A 90 0.28 -12.84 2.91
CA TRP A 90 -0.46 -13.89 3.61
C TRP A 90 -0.41 -15.26 2.92
N HIS A 91 -0.19 -15.30 1.60
CA HIS A 91 -0.10 -16.55 0.83
C HIS A 91 1.33 -16.82 0.31
N GLY A 92 2.13 -15.77 0.13
CA GLY A 92 3.46 -15.85 -0.46
C GLY A 92 3.52 -15.31 -1.90
N PRO A 93 4.72 -15.23 -2.49
CA PRO A 93 4.96 -14.61 -3.80
C PRO A 93 4.27 -15.32 -4.97
N GLU A 94 3.98 -16.62 -4.82
CA GLU A 94 3.30 -17.45 -5.82
C GLU A 94 1.77 -17.34 -5.78
N ALA A 95 1.23 -16.41 -5.00
CA ALA A 95 -0.21 -16.20 -4.92
C ALA A 95 -0.80 -15.85 -6.29
N PRO A 96 -2.00 -16.35 -6.63
CA PRO A 96 -2.59 -16.17 -7.95
C PRO A 96 -2.62 -14.70 -8.39
N GLY A 97 -2.15 -14.43 -9.62
CA GLY A 97 -2.23 -13.12 -10.25
C GLY A 97 -1.25 -12.07 -9.72
N VAL A 98 -0.47 -12.34 -8.67
CA VAL A 98 0.50 -11.38 -8.11
C VAL A 98 1.55 -11.02 -9.14
N ARG A 99 2.24 -12.01 -9.70
CA ARG A 99 3.33 -11.77 -10.66
C ARG A 99 2.82 -11.11 -11.93
N GLU A 100 1.73 -11.62 -12.50
CA GLU A 100 1.12 -11.08 -13.73
C GLU A 100 0.64 -9.64 -13.53
N GLY A 101 0.03 -9.35 -12.38
CA GLY A 101 -0.44 -8.01 -12.05
C GLY A 101 0.69 -7.00 -11.94
N LEU A 102 1.76 -7.35 -11.23
CA LEU A 102 2.91 -6.48 -11.04
C LEU A 102 3.73 -6.27 -12.33
N ILE A 103 3.95 -7.32 -13.12
CA ILE A 103 4.60 -7.18 -14.43
C ILE A 103 3.74 -6.34 -15.37
N GLY A 104 2.42 -6.56 -15.39
CA GLY A 104 1.50 -5.80 -16.22
C GLY A 104 1.46 -4.30 -15.87
N ILE A 105 1.43 -3.95 -14.58
CA ILE A 105 1.41 -2.54 -14.16
C ILE A 105 2.78 -1.86 -14.34
N LEU A 106 3.89 -2.58 -14.14
CA LEU A 106 5.23 -2.08 -14.49
C LEU A 106 5.39 -1.85 -15.99
N GLY A 107 4.80 -2.72 -16.82
CA GLY A 107 4.72 -2.52 -18.28
C GLY A 107 3.96 -1.24 -18.62
N ARG A 108 2.80 -1.01 -17.98
CA ARG A 108 2.05 0.25 -18.14
C ARG A 108 2.83 1.48 -17.68
N ALA A 109 3.54 1.39 -16.55
CA ALA A 109 4.36 2.49 -16.03
C ALA A 109 5.39 2.96 -17.08
N LYS A 110 6.05 2.00 -17.75
CA LYS A 110 7.05 2.25 -18.80
C LYS A 110 6.49 2.97 -20.03
N MET A 111 5.17 2.96 -20.25
CA MET A 111 4.52 3.75 -21.31
C MET A 111 4.55 5.25 -21.03
N THR A 112 4.93 5.68 -19.81
CA THR A 112 5.18 7.09 -19.46
C THR A 112 6.60 7.25 -18.90
N PRO A 113 7.64 7.30 -19.77
CA PRO A 113 9.04 7.32 -19.34
C PRO A 113 9.37 8.42 -18.33
N ALA A 114 8.82 9.63 -18.53
CA ALA A 114 9.03 10.78 -17.65
C ALA A 114 8.64 10.54 -16.17
N LEU A 115 7.71 9.60 -15.92
CA LEU A 115 7.32 9.16 -14.58
C LEU A 115 8.09 7.90 -14.17
N ALA A 116 8.21 6.92 -15.06
CA ALA A 116 8.87 5.65 -14.76
C ALA A 116 10.37 5.78 -14.42
N ASP A 117 11.06 6.74 -15.05
CA ASP A 117 12.47 7.05 -14.76
C ASP A 117 12.63 7.65 -13.37
N LYS A 118 11.56 8.21 -12.81
CA LYS A 118 11.49 8.73 -11.43
C LYS A 118 10.89 7.69 -10.45
N GLY A 119 10.72 6.44 -10.90
CA GLY A 119 10.06 5.40 -10.12
C GLY A 119 8.61 5.74 -9.77
N ARG A 120 7.93 6.53 -10.60
CA ARG A 120 6.54 6.93 -10.40
C ARG A 120 5.62 6.24 -11.40
N TYR A 121 4.38 5.99 -10.97
CA TYR A 121 3.30 5.53 -11.84
C TYR A 121 2.40 6.69 -12.28
N CYS A 122 1.19 6.80 -11.73
CA CYS A 122 0.19 7.82 -12.11
C CYS A 122 0.34 9.11 -11.29
N CYS A 123 0.60 8.95 -9.99
CA CYS A 123 0.66 9.99 -8.97
C CYS A 123 1.46 9.47 -7.77
N ALA A 124 1.70 10.32 -6.78
CA ALA A 124 2.44 9.94 -5.57
C ALA A 124 1.78 8.76 -4.83
N THR A 125 0.46 8.81 -4.62
CA THR A 125 -0.29 7.75 -3.91
C THR A 125 -0.25 6.41 -4.67
N CYS A 126 -0.53 6.43 -5.98
CA CYS A 126 -0.38 5.26 -6.86
C CYS A 126 1.03 4.65 -6.72
N SER A 127 2.06 5.50 -6.74
CA SER A 127 3.45 5.04 -6.69
C SER A 127 3.77 4.35 -5.37
N LEU A 128 3.28 4.88 -4.25
CA LEU A 128 3.49 4.26 -2.93
C LEU A 128 2.86 2.86 -2.86
N SER A 129 1.63 2.69 -3.32
CA SER A 129 0.96 1.39 -3.32
C SER A 129 1.67 0.35 -4.21
N LEU A 130 2.11 0.79 -5.39
CA LEU A 130 2.92 -0.02 -6.29
C LEU A 130 4.25 -0.45 -5.65
N TRP A 131 4.96 0.49 -5.00
CA TRP A 131 6.21 0.17 -4.33
C TRP A 131 6.03 -0.88 -3.23
N ARG A 132 4.98 -0.74 -2.42
CA ARG A 132 4.64 -1.73 -1.38
C ARG A 132 4.40 -3.10 -1.98
N SER A 133 3.65 -3.16 -3.07
CA SER A 133 3.28 -4.43 -3.72
C SER A 133 4.47 -5.12 -4.38
N ILE A 134 5.35 -4.35 -5.02
CA ILE A 134 6.62 -4.85 -5.58
C ILE A 134 7.51 -5.42 -4.48
N MET A 135 7.77 -4.63 -3.42
CA MET A 135 8.66 -5.07 -2.34
C MET A 135 8.05 -6.22 -1.55
N GLY A 136 6.74 -6.18 -1.30
CA GLY A 136 6.00 -7.20 -0.56
C GLY A 136 5.93 -8.56 -1.25
N SER A 137 5.99 -8.59 -2.58
CA SER A 137 6.02 -9.82 -3.40
C SER A 137 7.44 -10.35 -3.66
N GLY A 138 8.48 -9.56 -3.36
CA GLY A 138 9.85 -9.93 -3.72
C GLY A 138 10.14 -9.90 -5.23
N LEU A 139 9.32 -9.22 -6.03
CA LEU A 139 9.50 -9.13 -7.48
C LEU A 139 10.79 -8.36 -7.85
N LYS A 140 11.81 -9.08 -8.31
CA LYS A 140 13.14 -8.52 -8.62
C LYS A 140 13.09 -7.47 -9.74
N GLU A 141 12.26 -7.69 -10.75
CA GLU A 141 12.08 -6.81 -11.91
C GLU A 141 11.61 -5.40 -11.53
N GLY A 142 10.89 -5.27 -10.41
CA GLY A 142 10.39 -4.00 -9.90
C GLY A 142 11.35 -3.28 -8.94
N LYS A 143 12.40 -3.94 -8.43
CA LYS A 143 13.26 -3.38 -7.38
C LYS A 143 13.89 -2.04 -7.78
N SER A 144 14.46 -1.97 -8.98
CA SER A 144 15.08 -0.72 -9.47
C SER A 144 14.07 0.42 -9.63
N PHE A 145 12.81 0.11 -9.95
CA PHE A 145 11.74 1.10 -10.03
C PHE A 145 11.44 1.70 -8.65
N VAL A 146 11.40 0.87 -7.61
CA VAL A 146 11.21 1.32 -6.22
C VAL A 146 12.40 2.15 -5.75
N GLU A 147 13.63 1.72 -6.02
CA GLU A 147 14.83 2.48 -5.65
C GLU A 147 14.87 3.88 -6.28
N ARG A 148 14.55 4.01 -7.58
CA ARG A 148 14.41 5.33 -8.24
C ARG A 148 13.30 6.17 -7.61
N GLY A 149 12.22 5.51 -7.18
CA GLY A 149 11.10 6.13 -6.47
C GLY A 149 11.52 6.73 -5.14
N LEU A 150 12.28 5.98 -4.34
CA LEU A 150 12.82 6.42 -3.05
C LEU A 150 13.84 7.56 -3.21
N LEU A 151 14.71 7.50 -4.23
CA LEU A 151 15.61 8.61 -4.56
C LEU A 151 14.82 9.86 -5.00
N THR A 152 13.74 9.69 -5.74
CA THR A 152 12.85 10.81 -6.10
C THR A 152 12.14 11.37 -4.87
N LEU A 153 11.71 10.52 -3.94
CA LEU A 153 11.07 10.94 -2.69
C LEU A 153 12.02 11.83 -1.87
N ASN A 154 13.29 11.46 -1.77
CA ASN A 154 14.34 12.27 -1.14
C ASN A 154 14.43 13.69 -1.72
N LEU A 155 14.43 13.81 -3.05
CA LEU A 155 14.44 15.11 -3.76
C LEU A 155 13.15 15.93 -3.55
N ASN A 156 12.08 15.30 -3.06
CA ASN A 156 10.78 15.93 -2.81
C ASN A 156 10.56 16.32 -1.35
N ARG A 157 11.58 16.21 -0.49
CA ARG A 157 11.52 16.68 0.90
C ARG A 157 11.08 18.14 0.99
N ASP A 158 10.18 18.44 1.91
CA ASP A 158 9.59 19.77 2.06
C ASP A 158 10.36 20.71 3.01
N GLY A 159 11.43 20.22 3.64
CA GLY A 159 12.19 20.94 4.67
C GLY A 159 11.47 21.00 6.03
N LYS A 160 10.29 20.40 6.13
CA LYS A 160 9.40 20.37 7.31
C LYS A 160 9.17 18.93 7.77
N LEU A 161 10.16 18.06 7.57
CA LEU A 161 10.14 16.64 7.92
C LEU A 161 9.01 15.88 7.20
N GLY A 162 8.69 16.27 5.96
CA GLY A 162 7.73 15.60 5.08
C GLY A 162 8.09 15.79 3.60
N TRP A 163 7.10 15.64 2.72
CA TRP A 163 7.31 15.66 1.27
C TRP A 163 6.24 16.48 0.55
N ARG A 164 6.62 17.24 -0.48
CA ARG A 164 5.75 18.26 -1.13
C ARG A 164 4.55 17.69 -1.88
N THR A 165 4.60 16.43 -2.32
CA THR A 165 3.58 15.82 -3.19
C THR A 165 3.04 14.49 -2.68
N PHE A 166 3.62 13.94 -1.62
CA PHE A 166 3.25 12.64 -1.09
C PHE A 166 2.36 12.79 0.16
N PRO A 167 1.24 12.07 0.25
CA PRO A 167 0.36 12.12 1.42
C PRO A 167 1.11 11.61 2.66
N PHE A 168 1.28 12.46 3.68
CA PHE A 168 2.18 12.16 4.79
C PHE A 168 1.89 10.83 5.49
N GLY A 169 0.63 10.58 5.88
CA GLY A 169 0.23 9.37 6.59
C GLY A 169 0.54 8.12 5.77
N TYR A 170 0.00 8.07 4.56
CA TYR A 170 0.20 6.91 3.69
C TYR A 170 1.66 6.73 3.24
N THR A 171 2.44 7.80 3.13
CA THR A 171 3.88 7.70 2.81
C THR A 171 4.62 6.98 3.93
N VAL A 172 4.42 7.40 5.18
CA VAL A 172 5.05 6.75 6.34
C VAL A 172 4.62 5.29 6.42
N PHE A 173 3.33 5.02 6.25
CA PHE A 173 2.79 3.66 6.22
C PHE A 173 3.44 2.78 5.15
N ALA A 174 3.58 3.31 3.94
CA ALA A 174 4.21 2.60 2.84
C ALA A 174 5.69 2.33 3.12
N LEU A 175 6.47 3.36 3.48
CA LEU A 175 7.90 3.25 3.76
C LEU A 175 8.19 2.23 4.87
N ALA A 176 7.38 2.21 5.94
CA ALA A 176 7.50 1.26 7.04
C ALA A 176 7.43 -0.19 6.55
N SER A 177 6.66 -0.47 5.50
CA SER A 177 6.49 -1.83 4.94
C SER A 177 7.53 -2.27 3.91
N LEU A 178 8.45 -1.40 3.47
CA LEU A 178 9.37 -1.72 2.36
C LEU A 178 10.64 -2.49 2.78
N GLU A 179 11.00 -2.50 4.07
CA GLU A 179 12.21 -3.16 4.60
C GLU A 179 13.48 -2.87 3.77
N HIS A 180 13.64 -1.61 3.37
CA HIS A 180 14.72 -1.14 2.48
C HIS A 180 15.51 0.04 3.09
N PRO A 181 16.86 0.08 2.99
CA PRO A 181 17.68 1.15 3.58
C PRO A 181 17.34 2.56 3.10
N LEU A 182 17.02 2.72 1.80
CA LEU A 182 16.57 4.02 1.29
C LEU A 182 15.23 4.46 1.90
N ALA A 183 14.36 3.52 2.29
CA ALA A 183 13.13 3.85 2.99
C ALA A 183 13.41 4.23 4.45
N ASP A 184 14.35 3.55 5.12
CA ASP A 184 14.79 3.91 6.48
C ASP A 184 15.35 5.33 6.55
N ASN A 185 16.14 5.74 5.56
CA ASN A 185 16.66 7.11 5.48
C ASN A 185 15.55 8.17 5.38
N GLU A 186 14.47 7.87 4.66
CA GLU A 186 13.31 8.76 4.55
C GLU A 186 12.45 8.74 5.83
N LEU A 187 12.31 7.58 6.48
CA LEU A 187 11.66 7.48 7.79
C LEU A 187 12.44 8.26 8.86
N LYS A 188 13.78 8.17 8.88
CA LYS A 188 14.63 8.91 9.82
C LYS A 188 14.52 10.41 9.59
N TYR A 189 14.48 10.86 8.34
CA TYR A 189 14.23 12.26 8.02
C TYR A 189 12.88 12.76 8.56
N ALA A 190 11.83 11.93 8.51
CA ALA A 190 10.49 12.29 8.96
C ALA A 190 10.23 12.04 10.46
N GLU A 191 11.15 11.40 11.18
CA GLU A 191 11.01 10.87 12.55
C GLU A 191 10.32 11.86 13.50
N GLY A 192 10.86 13.06 13.67
CA GLY A 192 10.30 14.04 14.60
C GLY A 192 8.87 14.50 14.24
N ARG A 193 8.46 14.44 12.96
CA ARG A 193 7.06 14.70 12.56
C ARG A 193 6.18 13.48 12.79
N ILE A 194 6.69 12.27 12.61
CA ILE A 194 5.99 11.01 12.93
C ILE A 194 5.67 10.99 14.42
N GLU A 195 6.62 11.27 15.30
CA GLU A 195 6.41 11.34 16.76
C GLU A 195 5.35 12.38 17.15
N ARG A 196 5.41 13.58 16.57
CA ARG A 196 4.41 14.63 16.82
C ARG A 196 3.03 14.22 16.32
N ALA A 197 2.96 13.56 15.16
CA ALA A 197 1.71 13.07 14.60
C ALA A 197 1.12 11.97 15.47
N LEU A 198 1.93 11.00 15.89
CA LEU A 198 1.54 9.89 16.76
C LEU A 198 0.97 10.38 18.10
N ARG A 199 1.64 11.34 18.77
CA ARG A 199 1.15 11.96 20.01
C ARG A 199 -0.21 12.67 19.88
N ARG A 200 -0.57 13.10 18.67
CA ARG A 200 -1.83 13.82 18.40
C ARG A 200 -2.96 12.89 17.98
N LEU A 201 -2.69 11.61 17.70
CA LEU A 201 -3.74 10.66 17.33
C LEU A 201 -4.64 10.41 18.53
N ARG A 202 -5.92 10.78 18.39
CA ARG A 202 -6.95 10.45 19.36
C ARG A 202 -7.38 8.99 19.17
N PRO A 203 -7.63 8.22 20.24
CA PRO A 203 -8.01 6.81 20.17
C PRO A 203 -9.22 6.48 19.28
N THR A 204 -10.11 7.46 19.03
CA THR A 204 -11.44 7.21 18.45
C THR A 204 -11.59 7.60 16.97
N ASN A 205 -10.54 8.12 16.32
CA ASN A 205 -10.66 8.74 14.99
C ASN A 205 -10.07 7.90 13.83
N ASP A 206 -9.61 6.68 14.09
CA ASP A 206 -9.07 5.78 13.07
C ASP A 206 -9.85 4.46 13.08
N PRO A 207 -10.83 4.26 12.18
CA PRO A 207 -11.68 3.06 12.16
C PRO A 207 -10.89 1.75 11.97
N HIS A 208 -9.60 1.83 11.58
CA HIS A 208 -8.75 0.65 11.40
C HIS A 208 -7.46 0.68 12.23
N GLU A 209 -7.21 1.74 13.01
CA GLU A 209 -5.95 1.99 13.77
C GLU A 209 -4.65 1.93 12.95
N LEU A 210 -4.74 1.75 11.63
CA LEU A 210 -3.60 1.50 10.75
C LEU A 210 -2.67 2.71 10.62
N ARG A 211 -3.19 3.94 10.76
CA ARG A 211 -2.32 5.13 10.79
C ARG A 211 -1.42 5.11 12.03
N LYS A 212 -1.99 4.77 13.19
CA LYS A 212 -1.24 4.65 14.45
C LYS A 212 -0.21 3.54 14.36
N LEU A 213 -0.61 2.35 13.92
CA LEU A 213 0.28 1.20 13.75
C LEU A 213 1.41 1.50 12.76
N GLY A 214 1.10 2.14 11.63
CA GLY A 214 2.10 2.57 10.65
C GLY A 214 3.15 3.50 11.24
N TYR A 215 2.76 4.47 12.05
CA TYR A 215 3.70 5.36 12.73
C TYR A 215 4.55 4.64 13.76
N ILE A 216 3.96 3.71 14.52
CA ILE A 216 4.71 2.88 15.48
C ILE A 216 5.76 2.04 14.75
N LYS A 217 5.37 1.30 13.70
CA LYS A 217 6.30 0.50 12.90
C LYS A 217 7.37 1.31 12.19
N ALA A 218 7.03 2.54 11.78
CA ALA A 218 8.03 3.45 11.23
C ALA A 218 9.09 3.85 12.25
N LEU A 219 8.70 4.16 13.49
CA LEU A 219 9.63 4.54 14.56
C LEU A 219 10.47 3.35 15.03
N GLU A 220 9.89 2.15 15.14
CA GLU A 220 10.61 0.90 15.45
C GLU A 220 11.75 0.61 14.45
N ARG A 221 11.64 1.08 13.20
CA ARG A 221 12.68 0.87 12.17
C ARG A 221 13.86 1.83 12.25
N VAL A 222 13.71 2.97 12.93
CA VAL A 222 14.70 4.07 12.90
C VAL A 222 15.19 4.52 14.29
N GLY A 223 14.61 3.95 15.34
CA GLY A 223 15.09 4.03 16.73
C GLY A 223 16.14 2.96 16.99
#